data_AF-A0A661FD97-F1
#
_entry.id   AF-A0A661FD97-F1
#
_cell.length_a   1.000
_cell.length_b   1.000
_cell.length_c   1.000
_cell.angle_alpha   90.00
_cell.angle_beta   90.00
_cell.angle_gamma   90.00
#
_symmetry.space_group_name_H-M   'P 1'
#
loop_
_entity.id
_entity.type
_entity.pdbx_description
1 polymer ?
#
loop_
_entity_poly.entity_id
_entity_poly.type
_entity_poly.pdbx_seq_one_letter_code
_entity_poly.pdbx_strand_id
1 'polypeptide(L)' 'AATLIQSGFDPIEACRAAIIEPLSDDEETVEALMEVVKAKIPAVE' A
#
# COMPACT_ATOMS: atom_id res chain seq x y z
N ALA A 1 -4.61 -0.67 6.77
CA ALA A 1 -4.34 0.62 6.11
C ALA A 1 -5.12 1.78 6.74
N ALA A 2 -6.46 1.76 6.76
CA ALA A 2 -7.29 2.91 7.16
C ALA A 2 -6.92 3.57 8.51
N THR A 3 -6.57 2.79 9.54
CA THR A 3 -6.10 3.33 10.82
C THR A 3 -4.78 4.09 10.70
N LEU A 4 -3.83 3.57 9.90
CA LEU A 4 -2.53 4.23 9.67
C LEU A 4 -2.72 5.54 8.89
N ILE A 5 -3.59 5.53 7.88
CA ILE A 5 -3.91 6.72 7.09
C ILE A 5 -4.54 7.80 7.98
N GLN A 6 -5.50 7.43 8.83
CA GLN A 6 -6.11 8.36 9.80
C GLN A 6 -5.09 8.90 10.81
N SER A 7 -4.07 8.11 11.15
CA SER A 7 -2.94 8.54 11.98
C SER A 7 -1.90 9.40 11.24
N GLY A 8 -2.12 9.72 9.96
CA GLY A 8 -1.28 10.63 9.17
C GLY A 8 -0.17 9.96 8.36
N PHE A 9 -0.18 8.64 8.21
CA PHE A 9 0.76 7.94 7.32
C PHE A 9 0.37 8.14 5.86
N ASP A 10 1.39 8.12 4.98
CA ASP A 10 1.16 8.11 3.54
C ASP A 10 0.23 6.96 3.12
N PRO A 11 -0.81 7.21 2.31
CA PRO A 11 -1.75 6.18 1.90
C PRO A 11 -1.14 4.99 1.16
N ILE A 12 -0.11 5.20 0.34
CA ILE A 12 0.59 4.13 -0.38
C ILE A 12 1.38 3.27 0.60
N GLU A 13 2.17 3.90 1.48
CA GLU A 13 2.97 3.19 2.49
C GLU A 13 2.09 2.47 3.52
N ALA A 14 0.96 3.08 3.91
CA ALA A 14 -0.01 2.45 4.80
C ALA A 14 -0.69 1.23 4.18
N CYS A 15 -0.93 1.25 2.87
CA CYS A 15 -1.42 0.08 2.13
C CYS A 15 -0.36 -1.00 2.01
N ARG A 16 0.90 -0.62 1.73
CA ARG A 16 2.02 -1.56 1.67
C ARG A 16 2.15 -2.34 2.99
N ALA A 17 2.33 -1.63 4.10
CA ALA A 17 2.60 -2.25 5.40
C ALA A 17 1.42 -3.06 5.96
N ALA A 18 0.18 -2.62 5.74
CA ALA A 18 -0.99 -3.21 6.41
C ALA A 18 -1.90 -4.03 5.49
N ILE A 19 -1.62 -4.12 4.19
CA ILE A 19 -2.38 -4.93 3.24
C ILE A 19 -1.43 -5.77 2.38
N ILE A 20 -0.42 -5.17 1.75
CA ILE A 20 0.39 -5.90 0.75
C ILE A 20 1.40 -6.86 1.37
N GLU A 21 2.25 -6.38 2.28
CA GLU A 21 3.25 -7.22 2.96
C GLU A 21 2.61 -8.42 3.70
N PRO A 22 1.44 -8.31 4.35
CA PRO A 22 0.76 -9.48 4.93
C PRO A 22 0.20 -10.51 3.94
N LEU A 23 0.06 -10.18 2.65
CA LEU A 23 -0.51 -11.08 1.65
C LEU A 23 0.55 -11.95 0.95
N SER A 24 1.80 -11.49 0.89
CA SER A 24 2.89 -12.19 0.22
C SER A 24 4.25 -11.68 0.68
N ASP A 25 5.19 -12.61 0.88
CA ASP A 25 6.62 -12.32 1.06
C ASP A 25 7.41 -12.37 -0.27
N ASP A 26 6.77 -12.80 -1.36
CA ASP A 26 7.37 -12.80 -2.70
C ASP A 26 7.41 -11.39 -3.30
N GLU A 27 8.60 -10.93 -3.66
CA GLU A 27 8.87 -9.56 -4.09
C GLU A 27 8.12 -9.19 -5.39
N GLU A 28 8.11 -10.08 -6.38
CA GLU A 28 7.41 -9.86 -7.66
C GLU A 28 5.89 -9.68 -7.43
N THR A 29 5.32 -10.51 -6.56
CA THR A 29 3.91 -10.43 -6.18
C THR A 29 3.59 -9.13 -5.44
N VAL A 30 4.45 -8.71 -4.50
CA VAL A 30 4.29 -7.45 -3.77
C VAL A 30 4.32 -6.26 -4.74
N GLU A 31 5.27 -6.22 -5.67
CA GLU A 31 5.37 -5.16 -6.68
C GLU A 31 4.11 -5.09 -7.55
N ALA A 32 3.64 -6.22 -8.07
CA ALA A 32 2.43 -6.28 -8.89
C ALA A 32 1.19 -5.77 -8.14
N LEU A 33 1.04 -6.12 -6.86
CA LEU A 33 -0.06 -5.63 -6.04
C LEU A 33 0.08 -4.12 -5.74
N MET A 34 1.30 -3.62 -5.54
CA MET A 34 1.55 -2.20 -5.35
C MET A 34 1.18 -1.35 -6.57
N GLU A 35 1.29 -1.88 -7.79
CA GLU A 35 0.79 -1.19 -8.99
C GLU A 35 -0.74 -0.98 -8.95
N VAL A 36 -1.50 -1.95 -8.43
CA VAL A 36 -2.94 -1.80 -8.23
C VAL A 36 -3.26 -0.72 -7.20
N VAL A 37 -2.49 -0.65 -6.11
CA VAL A 37 -2.63 0.38 -5.08
C VAL A 37 -2.38 1.76 -5.69
N LYS A 38 -1.27 1.95 -6.42
CA LYS A 38 -0.91 3.21 -7.08
C LYS A 38 -1.95 3.62 -8.14
N ALA A 39 -2.60 2.67 -8.81
CA ALA A 39 -3.65 2.96 -9.79
C ALA A 39 -4.97 3.44 -9.16
N LYS A 40 -5.21 3.17 -7.87
CA LYS A 40 -6.47 3.50 -7.18
C LYS A 40 -6.35 4.63 -6.17
N ILE A 41 -5.15 4.85 -5.63
CA ILE A 41 -4.89 5.90 -4.66
C ILE A 41 -4.27 7.09 -5.40
N PRO A 42 -4.82 8.30 -5.28
CA PRO A 42 -4.24 9.48 -5.90
C PRO A 42 -2.87 9.76 -5.27
N ALA A 43 -1.85 9.98 -6.10
CA ALA A 43 -0.57 10.49 -5.62
C ALA A 43 -0.81 11.86 -4.98
N VAL A 44 -0.33 12.03 -3.75
CA VAL A 44 -0.23 13.35 -3.13
C VAL A 44 1.08 13.93 -3.65
N GLU A 45 1.00 14.95 -4.51
CA GLU A 45 2.15 15.80 -4.86
C GLU A 45 2.56 16.68 -3.68
#